data_AF-A0AAU8STW9-F1
#
_entry.id   AF-A0AAU8STW9-F1
#
_cell.length_a   1.000
_cell.length_b   1.000
_cell.length_c   1.000
_cell.angle_alpha   90.00
_cell.angle_beta   90.00
_cell.angle_gamma   90.00
#
_symmetry.space_group_name_H-M   'P 1'
#
loop_
_entity.id
_entity.type
_entity.pdbx_description
1 polymer ?
#
loop_
_entity_poly.entity_id
_entity_poly.type
_entity_poly.pdbx_seq_one_letter_code
_entity_poly.pdbx_strand_id
1 'polypeptide(L)'
;MTGLNERGFGAWNRVERETLTERIERQVVSGEALTMAKLYLKKGAFVGTHSHPNEQFTYILEGRLLFRYGEHLEHEAEVGPGEILHLPANVPHNALCLEDAVDLDVFTPVRADWLAPGGNRYFAGTSAAASPAPSASR
;
A
#
# COMPACT_ATOMS: atom_id res chain seq x y z
N MET A 1 1.28 17.72 11.02
CA MET A 1 0.92 17.62 9.59
C MET A 1 2.18 17.52 8.76
N THR A 2 2.27 16.60 7.82
CA THR A 2 3.43 16.41 6.92
C THR A 2 2.99 16.51 5.46
N GLY A 3 3.89 16.90 4.57
CA GLY A 3 3.66 16.93 3.11
C GLY A 3 2.82 18.09 2.56
N LEU A 4 2.28 18.97 3.41
CA LEU A 4 1.53 20.17 3.00
C LEU A 4 2.18 21.45 3.56
N ASN A 5 1.84 22.60 2.97
CA ASN A 5 2.31 23.89 3.47
C ASN A 5 1.62 24.28 4.78
N GLU A 6 2.11 25.35 5.43
CA GLU A 6 1.58 25.87 6.70
C GLU A 6 0.09 26.25 6.67
N ARG A 7 -0.47 26.46 5.47
CA ARG A 7 -1.90 26.78 5.25
C ARG A 7 -2.75 25.53 4.96
N GLY A 8 -2.17 24.33 5.02
CA GLY A 8 -2.90 23.07 4.88
C GLY A 8 -3.26 22.68 3.44
N PHE A 9 -2.60 23.23 2.43
CA PHE A 9 -2.80 22.80 1.03
C PHE A 9 -1.48 22.52 0.30
N GLY A 10 -1.56 21.80 -0.81
CA GLY A 10 -0.39 21.40 -1.58
C GLY A 10 -0.76 20.68 -2.87
N ALA A 11 0.26 20.17 -3.55
CA ALA A 11 0.11 19.34 -4.74
C ALA A 11 1.10 18.19 -4.64
N TRP A 12 0.70 17.01 -5.13
CA TRP A 12 1.52 15.79 -5.06
C TRP A 12 2.92 15.99 -5.66
N ASN A 13 3.05 16.72 -6.76
CA ASN A 13 4.36 17.01 -7.36
C ASN A 13 5.32 17.87 -6.49
N ARG A 14 4.86 18.39 -5.35
CA ARG A 14 5.67 19.12 -4.36
C ARG A 14 5.91 18.32 -3.08
N VAL A 15 5.28 17.15 -2.93
CA VAL A 15 5.55 16.22 -1.83
C VAL A 15 6.82 15.45 -2.17
N GLU A 16 7.70 15.24 -1.20
CA GLU A 16 8.90 14.43 -1.40
C GLU A 16 8.51 13.03 -1.92
N ARG A 17 9.20 12.59 -2.98
CA ARG A 17 9.09 11.24 -3.54
C ARG A 17 10.22 10.39 -2.97
N GLU A 18 9.90 9.65 -1.93
CA GLU A 18 10.84 8.77 -1.23
C GLU A 18 10.99 7.46 -2.02
N THR A 19 12.22 7.11 -2.38
CA THR A 19 12.55 5.80 -2.95
C THR A 19 12.68 4.76 -1.84
N LEU A 20 11.78 3.78 -1.82
CA LEU A 20 11.81 2.69 -0.83
C LEU A 20 12.66 1.51 -1.32
N THR A 21 12.51 1.20 -2.61
CA THR A 21 13.31 0.20 -3.34
C THR A 21 13.49 0.68 -4.79
N GLU A 22 14.26 -0.06 -5.59
CA GLU A 22 14.40 0.22 -7.04
C GLU A 22 13.07 0.17 -7.82
N ARG A 23 12.02 -0.43 -7.25
CA ARG A 23 10.71 -0.62 -7.90
C ARG A 23 9.55 0.08 -7.20
N ILE A 24 9.78 0.63 -6.01
CA ILE A 24 8.72 1.21 -5.19
C ILE A 24 9.17 2.56 -4.67
N GLU A 25 8.39 3.56 -4.99
CA GLU A 25 8.52 4.92 -4.45
C GLU A 25 7.20 5.32 -3.81
N ARG A 26 7.23 6.26 -2.86
CA ARG A 26 6.02 6.80 -2.26
C ARG A 26 6.08 8.30 -2.03
N GLN A 27 4.90 8.89 -1.89
CA GLN A 27 4.70 10.24 -1.36
C GLN A 27 3.69 10.16 -0.24
N VAL A 28 3.94 10.82 0.89
CA VAL A 28 3.11 10.70 2.09
C VAL A 28 2.64 12.07 2.58
N VAL A 29 1.36 12.15 2.92
CA VAL A 29 0.73 13.31 3.56
C VAL A 29 -0.02 12.82 4.79
N SER A 30 0.33 13.33 5.97
CA SER A 30 -0.36 12.95 7.22
C SER A 30 -0.95 14.17 7.93
N GLY A 31 -2.21 14.02 8.36
CA GLY A 31 -2.88 14.91 9.30
C GLY A 31 -2.73 14.44 10.75
N GLU A 32 -3.69 14.79 11.60
CA GLU A 32 -3.76 14.30 12.99
C GLU A 32 -4.41 12.92 13.09
N ALA A 33 -5.43 12.66 12.26
CA ALA A 33 -6.22 11.44 12.33
C ALA A 33 -5.89 10.42 11.23
N LEU A 34 -5.43 10.88 10.06
CA LEU A 34 -5.29 10.04 8.87
C LEU A 34 -3.98 10.28 8.13
N THR A 35 -3.56 9.27 7.37
CA THR A 35 -2.45 9.34 6.42
C THR A 35 -2.98 9.03 5.02
N MET A 36 -2.54 9.81 4.03
CA MET A 36 -2.68 9.49 2.62
C MET A 36 -1.30 9.20 2.03
N ALA A 37 -1.21 8.21 1.16
CA ALA A 37 0.01 7.90 0.43
C ALA A 37 -0.28 7.64 -1.04
N LYS A 38 0.59 8.14 -1.91
CA LYS A 38 0.67 7.63 -3.29
C LYS A 38 1.83 6.67 -3.38
N LEU A 39 1.60 5.46 -3.84
CA LEU A 39 2.69 4.54 -4.19
C LEU A 39 2.83 4.49 -5.70
N TYR A 40 4.08 4.43 -6.14
CA TYR A 40 4.47 4.22 -7.51
C TYR A 40 5.17 2.88 -7.58
N LEU A 41 4.55 1.90 -8.24
CA LEU A 41 5.03 0.53 -8.28
C LEU A 41 5.39 0.16 -9.72
N LYS A 42 6.61 -0.33 -9.94
CA LYS A 42 6.99 -0.94 -11.22
C LYS A 42 6.44 -2.35 -11.33
N LYS A 43 6.14 -2.80 -12.56
CA LYS A 43 5.71 -4.17 -12.82
C LYS A 43 6.66 -5.18 -12.14
N GLY A 44 6.10 -6.15 -11.43
CA GLY A 44 6.83 -7.13 -10.65
C GLY A 44 7.37 -6.59 -9.32
N ALA A 45 7.03 -5.37 -8.91
CA ALA A 45 7.15 -4.95 -7.51
C ALA A 45 6.26 -5.82 -6.64
N PHE A 46 6.76 -6.19 -5.46
CA PHE A 46 6.02 -6.97 -4.49
C PHE A 46 6.10 -6.28 -3.13
N VAL A 47 4.96 -5.98 -2.55
CA VAL A 47 4.84 -5.53 -1.16
C VAL A 47 4.59 -6.78 -0.33
N GLY A 48 5.54 -7.11 0.54
CA GLY A 48 5.50 -8.34 1.34
C GLY A 48 4.30 -8.42 2.27
N THR A 49 3.96 -9.64 2.69
CA THR A 49 2.87 -9.88 3.65
C THR A 49 3.13 -9.12 4.94
N HIS A 50 2.17 -8.32 5.33
CA HIS A 50 2.19 -7.55 6.57
C HIS A 50 0.77 -7.29 7.05
N SER A 51 0.66 -6.73 8.24
CA SER A 51 -0.58 -6.18 8.77
C SER A 51 -0.26 -4.94 9.61
N HIS A 52 -1.26 -4.10 9.84
CA HIS A 52 -1.14 -2.91 10.66
C HIS A 52 -2.49 -2.58 11.31
N PRO A 53 -2.49 -1.86 12.44
CA PRO A 53 -3.72 -1.50 13.15
C PRO A 53 -4.61 -0.51 12.40
N ASN A 54 -4.13 0.03 11.28
CA ASN A 54 -4.87 0.97 10.46
C ASN A 54 -5.89 0.25 9.57
N GLU A 55 -7.11 0.77 9.51
CA GLU A 55 -8.01 0.53 8.39
C GLU A 55 -7.44 1.23 7.14
N GLN A 56 -7.53 0.58 5.99
CA GLN A 56 -6.99 1.07 4.73
C GLN A 56 -8.02 1.01 3.61
N PHE A 57 -8.07 2.09 2.82
CA PHE A 57 -8.66 2.08 1.49
C PHE A 57 -7.56 2.33 0.46
N THR A 58 -7.53 1.49 -0.58
CA THR A 58 -6.65 1.64 -1.74
C THR A 58 -7.50 2.00 -2.94
N TYR A 59 -7.17 3.09 -3.62
CA TYR A 59 -7.80 3.51 -4.87
C TYR A 59 -6.78 3.50 -6.00
N ILE A 60 -7.06 2.77 -7.08
CA ILE A 60 -6.11 2.64 -8.19
C ILE A 60 -6.29 3.80 -9.18
N LEU A 61 -5.22 4.55 -9.39
CA LEU A 61 -5.17 5.66 -10.34
C LEU A 61 -4.75 5.16 -11.73
N GLU A 62 -3.73 4.31 -11.78
CA GLU A 62 -3.10 3.79 -13.00
C GLU A 62 -2.61 2.35 -12.78
N GLY A 63 -2.53 1.57 -13.86
CA GLY A 63 -1.96 0.22 -13.83
C GLY A 63 -2.86 -0.83 -13.19
N ARG A 64 -2.24 -1.88 -12.64
CA ARG A 64 -2.97 -3.06 -12.15
C ARG A 64 -2.20 -3.76 -11.03
N LEU A 65 -2.89 -4.06 -9.93
CA LEU A 65 -2.35 -4.74 -8.75
C LEU A 65 -3.17 -6.01 -8.45
N LEU A 66 -2.49 -7.05 -7.97
CA LEU A 66 -3.11 -8.22 -7.36
C LEU A 66 -2.87 -8.17 -5.85
N PHE A 67 -3.93 -7.99 -5.08
CA PHE A 67 -3.91 -8.09 -3.62
C PHE A 67 -4.28 -9.50 -3.18
N ARG A 68 -3.59 -9.97 -2.14
CA ARG A 68 -4.01 -11.14 -1.35
C ARG A 68 -4.21 -10.71 0.08
N TYR A 69 -5.31 -11.12 0.72
CA TYR A 69 -5.64 -10.70 2.08
C TYR A 69 -6.50 -11.74 2.81
N GLY A 70 -6.61 -11.61 4.13
CA GLY A 70 -7.27 -12.57 5.01
C GLY A 70 -6.28 -13.18 6.01
N GLU A 71 -6.77 -13.92 7.00
CA GLU A 71 -5.92 -14.52 8.05
C GLU A 71 -4.85 -15.46 7.44
N HIS A 72 -5.18 -16.09 6.32
CA HIS A 72 -4.36 -17.02 5.57
C HIS A 72 -4.11 -16.57 4.13
N LEU A 73 -4.35 -15.29 3.80
CA LEU A 73 -4.28 -14.73 2.45
C LEU A 73 -5.19 -15.46 1.44
N GLU A 74 -6.34 -15.92 1.93
CA GLU A 74 -7.32 -16.73 1.21
C GLU A 74 -8.19 -15.93 0.23
N HIS A 75 -8.24 -14.60 0.38
CA HIS A 75 -8.92 -13.72 -0.56
C HIS A 75 -7.92 -13.14 -1.56
N GLU A 76 -8.34 -13.06 -2.82
CA GLU A 76 -7.58 -12.39 -3.88
C GLU A 76 -8.47 -11.33 -4.55
N ALA A 77 -7.87 -10.19 -4.88
CA ALA A 77 -8.51 -9.14 -5.66
C ALA A 77 -7.51 -8.55 -6.66
N GLU A 78 -7.81 -8.70 -7.95
CA GLU A 78 -7.12 -7.96 -9.00
C GLU A 78 -7.86 -6.63 -9.20
N VAL A 79 -7.15 -5.52 -9.05
CA VAL A 79 -7.71 -4.16 -9.12
C VAL A 79 -6.95 -3.29 -10.12
N GLY A 80 -7.69 -2.51 -10.89
CA GLY A 80 -7.22 -1.56 -11.91
C GLY A 80 -7.88 -0.18 -11.78
N PRO A 81 -7.68 0.72 -12.75
CA PRO A 81 -7.99 2.14 -12.58
C PRO A 81 -9.48 2.39 -12.29
N GLY A 82 -9.77 3.19 -11.26
CA GLY A 82 -11.13 3.48 -10.83
C GLY A 82 -11.69 2.50 -9.78
N GLU A 83 -11.02 1.37 -9.53
CA GLU A 83 -11.43 0.38 -8.54
C GLU A 83 -10.87 0.71 -7.15
N ILE A 84 -11.59 0.25 -6.12
CA ILE A 84 -11.27 0.51 -4.71
C ILE A 84 -11.19 -0.84 -3.99
N LEU A 85 -10.17 -1.00 -3.16
CA LEU A 85 -10.04 -2.11 -2.22
C LEU A 85 -10.13 -1.57 -0.78
N HIS A 86 -10.89 -2.26 0.07
CA HIS A 86 -10.93 -2.03 1.51
C HIS A 86 -10.19 -3.15 2.23
N LEU A 87 -9.25 -2.77 3.10
CA LEU A 87 -8.50 -3.66 3.96
C LEU A 87 -8.78 -3.29 5.43
N PRO A 88 -9.51 -4.15 6.17
CA PRO A 88 -9.78 -3.90 7.59
C PRO A 88 -8.50 -3.90 8.43
N ALA A 89 -8.58 -3.22 9.58
CA ALA A 89 -7.48 -3.18 10.53
C ALA A 89 -6.98 -4.58 10.93
N ASN A 90 -5.66 -4.73 11.00
CA ASN A 90 -4.92 -5.94 11.36
C ASN A 90 -5.11 -7.14 10.43
N VAL A 91 -5.83 -7.01 9.30
CA VAL A 91 -5.95 -8.08 8.31
C VAL A 91 -4.61 -8.24 7.57
N PRO A 92 -3.98 -9.43 7.58
CA PRO A 92 -2.79 -9.69 6.79
C PRO A 92 -3.07 -9.49 5.31
N HIS A 93 -2.13 -8.85 4.61
CA HIS A 93 -2.24 -8.63 3.17
C HIS A 93 -0.87 -8.47 2.49
N ASN A 94 -0.81 -8.74 1.19
CA ASN A 94 0.30 -8.43 0.30
C ASN A 94 -0.21 -7.92 -1.05
N ALA A 95 0.68 -7.33 -1.85
CA ALA A 95 0.34 -6.82 -3.18
C ALA A 95 1.44 -7.15 -4.19
N LEU A 96 1.04 -7.66 -5.35
CA LEU A 96 1.89 -7.86 -6.53
C LEU A 96 1.49 -6.87 -7.62
N CYS A 97 2.46 -6.13 -8.14
CA CYS A 97 2.25 -5.20 -9.23
C CYS A 97 2.28 -5.92 -10.59
N LEU A 98 1.14 -5.99 -11.29
CA LEU A 98 1.00 -6.72 -12.56
C LEU A 98 1.38 -5.85 -13.77
N GLU A 99 1.15 -4.55 -13.66
CA GLU A 99 1.48 -3.49 -14.62
C GLU A 99 2.00 -2.29 -13.83
N ASP A 100 2.91 -1.47 -14.40
CA ASP A 100 3.34 -0.22 -13.75
C ASP A 100 2.12 0.55 -13.23
N ALA A 101 2.05 0.76 -11.91
CA ALA A 101 0.85 1.20 -11.23
C ALA A 101 1.09 2.41 -10.35
N VAL A 102 0.02 3.19 -10.18
CA VAL A 102 -0.07 4.25 -9.18
C VAL A 102 -1.36 4.04 -8.41
N ASP A 103 -1.25 3.93 -7.09
CA ASP A 103 -2.39 3.89 -6.20
C ASP A 103 -2.39 5.11 -5.26
N LEU A 104 -3.54 5.33 -4.63
CA LEU A 104 -3.73 6.22 -3.50
C LEU A 104 -4.26 5.39 -2.33
N ASP A 105 -3.42 5.22 -1.32
CA ASP A 105 -3.81 4.63 -0.06
C ASP A 105 -4.26 5.70 0.94
N VAL A 106 -5.30 5.39 1.72
CA VAL A 106 -5.80 6.19 2.82
C VAL A 106 -5.90 5.32 4.06
N PHE A 107 -5.31 5.77 5.16
CA PHE A 107 -5.20 5.03 6.41
C PHE A 107 -5.81 5.80 7.58
N THR A 108 -6.46 5.09 8.49
CA THR A 108 -6.84 5.60 9.82
C THR A 108 -6.58 4.53 10.91
N PRO A 109 -5.92 4.84 12.04
CA PRO A 109 -5.33 6.14 12.40
C PRO A 109 -4.11 6.48 11.52
N VAL A 110 -3.31 7.49 11.88
CA VAL A 110 -2.06 7.82 11.16
C VAL A 110 -1.08 6.63 11.11
N ARG A 111 -0.32 6.52 10.02
CA ARG A 111 0.78 5.53 9.87
C ARG A 111 2.00 5.91 10.69
N ALA A 112 1.89 5.78 12.01
CA ALA A 112 2.95 6.13 12.95
C ALA A 112 4.21 5.26 12.79
N ASP A 113 4.05 4.01 12.34
CA ASP A 113 5.14 3.09 12.05
C ASP A 113 6.07 3.60 10.95
N TRP A 114 5.54 4.32 9.96
CA TRP A 114 6.34 4.91 8.88
C TRP A 114 7.31 5.98 9.34
N LEU A 115 7.06 6.58 10.52
CA LEU A 115 7.92 7.58 11.15
C LEU A 115 9.06 6.93 11.96
N ALA A 116 8.98 5.63 12.23
CA ALA A 116 9.96 4.90 13.03
C ALA A 116 10.99 4.18 12.15
N PRO A 117 12.27 4.09 12.57
CA PRO A 117 13.28 3.30 11.85
C PRO A 117 12.82 1.85 11.64
N GLY A 118 12.70 1.43 10.39
CA GLY A 118 12.34 0.05 10.04
C GLY A 118 10.84 -0.28 10.00
N GLY A 119 9.93 0.67 10.19
CA GLY A 119 8.48 0.41 10.06
C GLY A 119 8.01 0.11 8.62
N ASN A 120 8.88 0.27 7.64
CA ASN A 120 8.60 0.14 6.20
C ASN A 120 9.24 -1.11 5.55
N ARG A 121 9.72 -2.07 6.36
CA ARG A 121 10.57 -3.18 5.85
C ARG A 121 9.86 -4.12 4.87
N TYR A 122 8.54 -4.21 4.92
CA TYR A 122 7.77 -5.08 4.03
C TYR A 122 7.79 -4.59 2.56
N PHE A 123 8.17 -3.34 2.29
CA PHE A 123 8.44 -2.87 0.92
C PHE A 123 9.67 -3.52 0.29
N ALA A 124 10.58 -4.09 1.10
CA ALA A 124 11.74 -4.83 0.63
C ALA A 124 11.44 -6.32 0.38
N GLY A 125 10.17 -6.76 0.45
CA GLY A 125 9.78 -8.14 0.18
C GLY A 125 10.16 -8.58 -1.24
N THR A 126 10.81 -9.74 -1.38
CA THR A 126 11.45 -10.15 -2.64
C THR A 126 10.71 -11.21 -3.45
N SER A 127 9.58 -11.76 -2.98
CA SER A 127 8.86 -12.80 -3.74
C SER A 127 7.42 -13.04 -3.27
N ALA A 128 6.49 -13.14 -4.22
CA ALA A 128 5.13 -13.63 -4.04
C ALA A 128 5.04 -15.16 -3.86
N ALA A 129 6.16 -15.88 -4.00
CA ALA A 129 6.21 -17.33 -3.88
C ALA A 129 6.42 -17.77 -2.43
N ALA A 130 5.39 -17.60 -1.59
CA ALA A 130 5.28 -18.27 -0.28
C ALA A 130 3.85 -18.25 0.28
N SER A 131 2.85 -18.63 -0.50
CA SER A 131 1.57 -19.11 0.05
C SER A 131 1.07 -20.27 -0.81
N PRO A 132 0.87 -21.48 -0.26
CA PRO A 132 0.17 -22.52 -0.99
C PRO A 132 -1.25 -22.02 -1.26
N ALA A 133 -1.73 -22.21 -2.48
CA ALA A 133 -3.13 -21.97 -2.82
C ALA A 133 -4.03 -22.69 -1.79
N PRO A 134 -5.10 -22.05 -1.29
CA PRO A 134 -6.04 -22.75 -0.43
C PRO A 134 -6.56 -23.96 -1.20
N SER A 135 -6.49 -25.13 -0.56
CA SER A 135 -7.01 -26.36 -1.15
C SER A 135 -8.50 -26.15 -1.41
N ALA A 136 -8.90 -26.31 -2.67
CA ALA A 136 -10.31 -26.41 -3.03
C ALA A 136 -10.86 -27.65 -2.32
N SER A 137 -11.55 -27.44 -1.20
CA SER A 137 -12.43 -28.44 -0.62
C SER A 137 -13.88 -27.99 -0.84
N ARG A 138 -14.64 -28.97 -1.30
CA ARG A 138 -16.01 -28.91 -1.83
C ARG A 138 -17.04 -28.60 -0.77
#